data_AF-A0ABD0QKJ6-F1
#
_entry.id   AF-A0ABD0QKJ6-F1
#
_cell.length_a   1.000
_cell.length_b   1.000
_cell.length_c   1.000
_cell.angle_alpha   90.00
_cell.angle_beta   90.00
_cell.angle_gamma   90.00
#
_symmetry.space_group_name_H-M   'P 1'
#
loop_
_entity.id
_entity.type
_entity.pdbx_description
1 polymer ?
#
loop_
_entity_poly.entity_id
_entity_poly.type
_entity_poly.pdbx_seq_one_letter_code
_entity_poly.pdbx_strand_id
1 'polypeptide(L)'
;MRVPVKMEYELGEQTEHRLKEMGARCVGETLDVEYYYDTDSFQLASTQTWLNQHNGQWGLILAEEQQLNHAQSYHIKKLEAGHYEEKKTKILNSSHEEKSETGADFECPEKAMSKSQVQRTLDTSLAYTELSDPCSIMLHLTKCLQLPLTHNDLQSMTMKNFLNMARIQMHDSWTRTSTVKYFLPGGFSLVVEKNYRIPTESSSAFLMMNADVLSISSELEKMDQL
;
A
#
# COMPACT_ATOMS: atom_id res chain seq x y z
N MET A 1 -9.06 33.58 31.99
CA MET A 1 -8.46 32.28 31.60
C MET A 1 -8.62 32.17 30.10
N ARG A 2 -7.57 31.82 29.35
CA ARG A 2 -7.67 31.72 27.88
C ARG A 2 -7.60 30.26 27.43
N VAL A 3 -8.45 29.92 26.47
CA VAL A 3 -8.53 28.57 25.91
C VAL A 3 -8.36 28.62 24.39
N PRO A 4 -7.65 27.65 23.79
CA PRO A 4 -7.57 27.57 22.35
C PRO A 4 -8.94 27.14 21.79
N VAL A 5 -9.44 27.90 20.81
CA VAL A 5 -10.61 27.52 20.02
C VAL A 5 -10.22 27.32 18.57
N LYS A 6 -10.93 26.43 17.89
CA LYS A 6 -10.71 26.01 16.51
C LYS A 6 -12.04 26.01 15.75
N MET A 7 -12.03 26.52 14.53
CA MET A 7 -13.15 26.43 13.59
C MET A 7 -12.63 25.97 12.23
N GLU A 8 -13.36 25.06 11.62
CA GLU A 8 -12.97 24.41 10.37
C GLU A 8 -13.64 25.10 9.19
N TYR A 9 -12.89 25.27 8.11
CA TYR A 9 -13.33 25.92 6.88
C TYR A 9 -12.90 25.10 5.67
N GLU A 10 -13.74 25.12 4.65
CA GLU A 10 -13.37 24.68 3.31
C GLU A 10 -12.66 25.82 2.59
N LEU A 11 -11.54 25.50 1.94
CA LEU A 11 -10.78 26.48 1.19
C LEU A 11 -11.39 26.68 -0.19
N GLY A 12 -11.77 27.93 -0.49
CA GLY A 12 -12.18 28.36 -1.82
C GLY A 12 -11.00 28.85 -2.67
N GLU A 13 -11.22 29.02 -3.97
CA GLU A 13 -10.22 29.46 -4.95
C GLU A 13 -9.57 30.81 -4.60
N GLN A 14 -10.29 31.70 -3.92
CA GLN A 14 -9.83 33.04 -3.55
C GLN A 14 -9.09 33.10 -2.21
N THR A 15 -8.91 31.95 -1.53
CA THR A 15 -8.36 31.97 -0.15
C THR A 15 -6.95 32.53 -0.10
N GLU A 16 -6.08 32.16 -1.03
CA GLU A 16 -4.70 32.68 -1.06
C GLU A 16 -4.67 34.20 -1.29
N HIS A 17 -5.56 34.71 -2.14
CA HIS A 17 -5.68 36.15 -2.39
C HIS A 17 -6.15 36.88 -1.13
N ARG A 18 -7.23 36.40 -0.49
CA ARG A 18 -7.76 36.99 0.75
C ARG A 18 -6.71 36.98 1.86
N LEU A 19 -5.94 35.90 2.01
CA LEU A 19 -4.85 35.84 2.98
C LEU A 19 -3.80 36.92 2.75
N LYS A 20 -3.42 37.18 1.49
CA LYS A 20 -2.49 38.26 1.15
C LYS A 20 -3.07 39.64 1.48
N GLU A 21 -4.33 39.91 1.12
CA GLU A 21 -5.01 41.17 1.43
C GLU A 21 -5.11 41.42 2.94
N MET A 22 -5.33 40.34 3.69
CA MET A 22 -5.38 40.34 5.16
C MET A 22 -4.01 40.52 5.82
N GLY A 23 -2.92 40.60 5.06
CA GLY A 23 -1.58 40.68 5.60
C GLY A 23 -1.16 39.42 6.37
N ALA A 24 -1.70 38.26 6.00
CA ALA A 24 -1.31 36.98 6.57
C ALA A 24 0.20 36.75 6.35
N ARG A 25 0.88 36.29 7.39
CA ARG A 25 2.31 35.95 7.33
C ARG A 25 2.46 34.45 7.47
N CYS A 26 3.12 33.81 6.51
CA CYS A 26 3.51 32.40 6.67
C CYS A 26 4.52 32.29 7.82
N VAL A 27 4.18 31.49 8.82
CA VAL A 27 4.99 31.24 10.02
C VAL A 27 5.82 29.98 9.86
N GLY A 28 5.34 29.03 9.06
CA GLY A 28 6.06 27.80 8.76
C GLY A 28 5.24 26.86 7.90
N GLU A 29 5.96 25.94 7.29
CA GLU A 29 5.43 24.80 6.55
C GLU A 29 6.04 23.53 7.13
N THR A 30 5.20 22.53 7.35
CA THR A 30 5.59 21.19 7.78
C THR A 30 5.15 20.21 6.71
N LEU A 31 6.07 19.35 6.28
CA LEU A 31 5.80 18.29 5.31
C LEU A 31 5.87 16.93 6.00
N ASP A 32 4.82 16.14 5.84
CA ASP A 32 4.81 14.71 6.18
C ASP A 32 5.30 13.93 4.97
N VAL A 33 6.55 13.48 4.98
CA VAL A 33 7.22 12.86 3.83
C VAL A 33 7.53 11.40 4.10
N GLU A 34 7.22 10.56 3.13
CA GLU A 34 7.57 9.15 3.08
C GLU A 34 8.70 8.94 2.07
N TYR A 35 9.74 8.22 2.46
CA TYR A 35 10.92 7.98 1.64
C TYR A 35 10.92 6.55 1.14
N TYR A 36 11.18 6.32 -0.15
CA TYR A 36 11.24 5.01 -0.76
C TYR A 36 12.67 4.63 -1.12
N TYR A 37 12.98 3.36 -0.91
CA TYR A 37 14.32 2.82 -1.00
C TYR A 37 14.35 1.62 -1.95
N ASP A 38 15.38 1.55 -2.79
CA ASP A 38 15.61 0.42 -3.69
C ASP A 38 17.12 0.29 -3.97
N THR A 39 17.48 -0.76 -4.71
CA THR A 39 18.78 -0.94 -5.34
C THR A 39 18.91 -0.08 -6.59
N ASP A 40 20.15 0.17 -7.04
CA ASP A 40 20.45 0.86 -8.32
C ASP A 40 19.71 0.26 -9.54
N SER A 41 19.39 -1.02 -9.47
CA SER A 41 18.72 -1.79 -10.53
C SER A 41 17.21 -1.96 -10.33
N PHE A 42 16.61 -1.29 -9.34
CA PHE A 42 15.18 -1.38 -9.02
C PHE A 42 14.67 -2.82 -8.77
N GLN A 43 15.51 -3.66 -8.13
CA GLN A 43 15.17 -5.05 -7.86
C GLN A 43 13.93 -5.20 -6.98
N LEU A 44 13.77 -4.36 -5.94
CA LEU A 44 12.60 -4.47 -5.05
C LEU A 44 11.31 -4.14 -5.80
N ALA A 45 11.30 -3.02 -6.52
CA ALA A 45 10.15 -2.65 -7.35
C ALA A 45 9.82 -3.72 -8.41
N SER A 46 10.84 -4.35 -9.01
CA SER A 46 10.66 -5.42 -10.00
C SER A 46 9.98 -6.67 -9.43
N THR A 47 10.10 -6.90 -8.12
CA THR A 47 9.45 -8.01 -7.40
C THR A 47 8.22 -7.54 -6.61
N GLN A 48 7.62 -6.41 -6.98
CA GLN A 48 6.44 -5.84 -6.30
C GLN A 48 6.65 -5.72 -4.77
N THR A 49 7.84 -5.27 -4.39
CA THR A 49 8.28 -5.07 -3.01
C THR A 49 8.66 -3.61 -2.85
N TRP A 50 8.11 -2.93 -1.86
CA TRP A 50 8.39 -1.52 -1.61
C TRP A 50 8.90 -1.32 -0.20
N LEU A 51 10.16 -0.90 -0.08
CA LEU A 51 10.76 -0.50 1.19
C LEU A 51 10.56 1.00 1.37
N ASN A 52 9.96 1.40 2.49
CA ASN A 52 9.74 2.79 2.84
C ASN A 52 10.28 3.14 4.24
N GLN A 53 10.44 4.43 4.47
CA GLN A 53 10.66 5.01 5.78
C GLN A 53 9.75 6.21 6.00
N HIS A 54 9.04 6.23 7.12
CA HIS A 54 8.15 7.32 7.51
C HIS A 54 8.32 7.61 9.00
N ASN A 55 8.58 8.87 9.36
CA ASN A 55 8.83 9.29 10.76
C ASN A 55 9.87 8.42 11.51
N GLY A 56 10.92 8.02 10.79
CA GLY A 56 11.98 7.16 11.31
C GLY A 56 11.62 5.68 11.45
N GLN A 57 10.37 5.29 11.20
CA GLN A 57 9.91 3.91 11.18
C GLN A 57 10.08 3.31 9.79
N TRP A 58 10.47 2.04 9.74
CA TRP A 58 10.64 1.29 8.50
C TRP A 58 9.38 0.49 8.20
N GLY A 59 9.01 0.41 6.92
CA GLY A 59 7.95 -0.45 6.42
C GLY A 59 8.36 -1.16 5.14
N LEU A 60 7.90 -2.39 4.96
CA LEU A 60 8.08 -3.17 3.75
C LEU A 60 6.72 -3.68 3.28
N ILE A 61 6.26 -3.17 2.14
CA ILE A 61 5.01 -3.57 1.51
C ILE A 61 5.32 -4.67 0.51
N LEU A 62 4.60 -5.78 0.61
CA LEU A 62 4.74 -6.96 -0.22
C LEU A 62 3.42 -7.22 -0.94
N ALA A 63 3.45 -7.36 -2.26
CA ALA A 63 2.34 -7.96 -2.97
C ALA A 63 2.26 -9.44 -2.59
N GLU A 64 1.10 -9.93 -2.15
CA GLU A 64 0.84 -11.36 -2.07
C GLU A 64 0.76 -11.90 -3.50
N GLU A 65 1.84 -12.52 -3.96
CA GLU A 65 1.76 -13.42 -5.10
C GLU A 65 0.76 -14.54 -4.75
N GLN A 66 -0.28 -14.67 -5.56
CA GLN A 66 -0.99 -15.93 -5.72
C GLN A 66 0.05 -16.97 -6.14
N GLN A 67 0.63 -17.65 -5.16
CA GLN A 67 1.57 -18.76 -5.27
C GLN A 67 2.54 -18.62 -6.45
N LEU A 68 3.80 -18.28 -6.15
CA LEU A 68 4.94 -18.69 -6.96
C LEU A 68 4.96 -20.21 -7.12
N ASN A 69 4.11 -20.72 -8.02
CA ASN A 69 4.31 -21.97 -8.71
C ASN A 69 5.45 -21.72 -9.69
N HIS A 70 6.69 -21.92 -9.24
CA HIS A 70 7.58 -22.85 -9.92
C HIS A 70 8.89 -23.08 -9.16
N ALA A 71 9.11 -24.37 -8.90
CA ALA A 71 10.39 -25.06 -8.82
C ALA A 71 11.27 -24.82 -7.58
N GLN A 72 11.11 -25.70 -6.60
CA GLN A 72 12.22 -26.57 -6.23
C GLN A 72 11.70 -27.93 -5.74
N SER A 73 11.63 -28.84 -6.71
CA SER A 73 11.67 -30.29 -6.51
C SER A 73 12.95 -30.63 -5.73
N TYR A 74 12.82 -30.96 -4.45
CA TYR A 74 13.80 -31.78 -3.76
C TYR A 74 13.23 -33.16 -3.51
N HIS A 75 13.64 -34.03 -4.42
CA HIS A 75 13.71 -35.47 -4.29
C HIS A 75 14.32 -35.85 -2.92
N ILE A 76 13.51 -36.25 -1.95
CA ILE A 76 13.98 -37.07 -0.83
C ILE A 76 13.68 -38.51 -1.19
N LYS A 77 14.62 -39.16 -1.89
CA LYS A 77 14.76 -40.61 -1.86
C LYS A 77 15.17 -40.98 -0.43
N LYS A 78 14.22 -41.47 0.37
CA LYS A 78 14.54 -42.23 1.58
C LYS A 78 14.61 -43.70 1.19
N LEU A 79 15.82 -44.18 0.92
CA LEU A 79 16.15 -45.59 1.10
C LEU A 79 16.11 -45.86 2.60
N GLU A 80 15.30 -46.82 3.03
CA GLU A 80 15.75 -47.91 3.92
C GLU A 80 14.62 -48.95 4.12
N ALA A 81 14.92 -50.15 3.61
CA ALA A 81 14.62 -51.50 4.12
C ALA A 81 13.21 -51.87 4.64
N GLY A 82 12.62 -52.90 4.02
CA GLY A 82 11.68 -53.79 4.74
C GLY A 82 10.60 -54.48 3.90
N HIS A 83 11.00 -55.56 3.22
CA HIS A 83 10.21 -56.68 2.69
C HIS A 83 8.85 -56.99 3.39
N TYR A 84 7.75 -57.21 2.63
CA TYR A 84 7.11 -58.53 2.40
C TYR A 84 5.76 -58.44 1.60
N GLU A 85 5.72 -59.23 0.51
CA GLU A 85 4.63 -60.01 -0.11
C GLU A 85 3.35 -59.39 -0.73
N GLU A 86 3.28 -59.61 -2.05
CA GLU A 86 2.16 -60.16 -2.85
C GLU A 86 0.70 -59.87 -2.45
N LYS A 87 -0.03 -59.25 -3.40
CA LYS A 87 -1.07 -60.01 -4.12
C LYS A 87 -1.46 -59.41 -5.47
N LYS A 88 -1.30 -60.30 -6.45
CA LYS A 88 -1.63 -60.32 -7.87
C LYS A 88 -3.15 -60.33 -8.11
N THR A 89 -3.62 -59.58 -9.10
CA THR A 89 -4.53 -60.00 -10.22
C THR A 89 -4.78 -58.78 -11.11
N LYS A 90 -4.34 -58.74 -12.39
CA LYS A 90 -4.84 -59.45 -13.60
C LYS A 90 -5.65 -58.43 -14.44
N ILE A 91 -5.05 -57.83 -15.50
CA ILE A 91 -5.22 -58.17 -16.95
C ILE A 91 -6.67 -57.84 -17.41
N LEU A 92 -7.01 -57.14 -18.51
CA LEU A 92 -6.39 -56.85 -19.81
C LEU A 92 -7.20 -55.71 -20.49
N ASN A 93 -6.54 -55.01 -21.42
CA ASN A 93 -6.91 -54.40 -22.73
C ASN A 93 -8.39 -54.51 -23.24
N SER A 94 -8.91 -53.74 -24.21
CA SER A 94 -8.30 -53.12 -25.42
C SER A 94 -9.34 -52.24 -26.17
N SER A 95 -8.82 -51.30 -26.99
CA SER A 95 -9.19 -50.96 -28.40
C SER A 95 -10.66 -50.68 -28.79
N HIS A 96 -11.03 -49.52 -29.35
CA HIS A 96 -10.79 -48.92 -30.69
C HIS A 96 -12.00 -49.11 -31.65
N GLU A 97 -12.14 -48.14 -32.57
CA GLU A 97 -13.01 -48.03 -33.78
C GLU A 97 -14.37 -47.35 -33.56
N GLU A 98 -14.65 -46.15 -34.12
CA GLU A 98 -14.72 -45.65 -35.52
C GLU A 98 -16.05 -45.90 -36.25
N LYS A 99 -16.45 -44.87 -37.05
CA LYS A 99 -17.51 -44.71 -38.06
C LYS A 99 -18.71 -43.85 -37.61
N SER A 100 -18.94 -42.66 -38.21
CA SER A 100 -19.43 -42.38 -39.59
C SER A 100 -20.80 -43.03 -39.81
N GLU A 101 -21.87 -42.41 -40.33
CA GLU A 101 -22.03 -41.28 -41.24
C GLU A 101 -23.55 -41.01 -41.44
N THR A 102 -23.92 -39.77 -41.77
CA THR A 102 -25.04 -39.36 -42.66
C THR A 102 -26.52 -39.53 -42.24
N GLY A 103 -27.30 -38.46 -42.39
CA GLY A 103 -28.71 -38.59 -42.82
C GLY A 103 -29.69 -37.49 -42.39
N ALA A 104 -29.91 -36.53 -43.30
CA ALA A 104 -31.16 -35.84 -43.64
C ALA A 104 -31.93 -34.96 -42.62
N ASP A 105 -32.18 -33.73 -43.09
CA ASP A 105 -33.35 -32.84 -42.93
C ASP A 105 -34.44 -33.21 -41.91
N PHE A 106 -34.87 -32.23 -41.12
CA PHE A 106 -36.21 -31.59 -41.22
C PHE A 106 -36.45 -30.65 -40.02
N GLU A 107 -36.89 -29.43 -40.34
CA GLU A 107 -37.82 -28.55 -39.58
C GLU A 107 -37.44 -27.95 -38.20
N CYS A 108 -37.32 -26.62 -38.20
CA CYS A 108 -37.51 -25.67 -37.08
C CYS A 108 -38.99 -25.72 -36.60
N PRO A 109 -39.40 -25.45 -35.32
CA PRO A 109 -39.05 -24.22 -34.59
C PRO A 109 -38.99 -24.28 -33.03
N GLU A 110 -38.37 -23.22 -32.47
CA GLU A 110 -38.54 -22.62 -31.14
C GLU A 110 -38.90 -23.51 -29.91
N LYS A 111 -37.94 -23.66 -28.97
CA LYS A 111 -38.17 -23.35 -27.54
C LYS A 111 -36.91 -23.43 -26.66
N ALA A 112 -36.68 -22.31 -25.98
CA ALA A 112 -36.30 -22.17 -24.57
C ALA A 112 -34.94 -22.68 -24.05
N MET A 113 -34.23 -21.70 -23.48
CA MET A 113 -33.33 -21.77 -22.31
C MET A 113 -32.02 -22.55 -22.45
N SER A 114 -30.91 -21.82 -22.50
CA SER A 114 -29.82 -22.07 -21.54
C SER A 114 -28.89 -20.86 -21.39
N LYS A 115 -29.04 -20.25 -20.21
CA LYS A 115 -28.02 -19.59 -19.38
C LYS A 115 -26.74 -19.16 -20.10
N SER A 116 -26.69 -17.87 -20.39
CA SER A 116 -25.45 -17.10 -20.49
C SER A 116 -24.49 -17.53 -19.37
N GLN A 117 -23.42 -18.20 -19.78
CA GLN A 117 -22.26 -18.47 -18.97
C GLN A 117 -21.57 -17.13 -18.76
N VAL A 118 -22.01 -16.41 -17.73
CA VAL A 118 -21.30 -15.27 -17.16
C VAL A 118 -19.90 -15.77 -16.83
N GLN A 119 -18.95 -15.38 -17.68
CA GLN A 119 -17.53 -15.42 -17.40
C GLN A 119 -17.35 -14.64 -16.10
N ARG A 120 -17.24 -15.38 -14.98
CA ARG A 120 -16.77 -14.83 -13.73
C ARG A 120 -15.32 -14.42 -14.00
N THR A 121 -15.13 -13.15 -14.32
CA THR A 121 -13.87 -12.47 -14.07
C THR A 121 -13.52 -12.77 -12.61
N LEU A 122 -12.48 -13.58 -12.41
CA LEU A 122 -11.86 -13.69 -11.11
C LEU A 122 -11.37 -12.28 -10.77
N ASP A 123 -12.07 -11.61 -9.86
CA ASP A 123 -11.53 -10.45 -9.16
C ASP A 123 -10.22 -10.90 -8.53
N THR A 124 -9.13 -10.56 -9.20
CA THR A 124 -7.78 -10.85 -8.74
C THR A 124 -7.43 -9.72 -7.78
N SER A 125 -8.06 -9.72 -6.60
CA SER A 125 -7.68 -8.81 -5.52
C SER A 125 -6.26 -9.17 -5.12
N LEU A 126 -5.29 -8.37 -5.59
CA LEU A 126 -3.94 -8.38 -5.03
C LEU A 126 -4.06 -7.99 -3.56
N ALA A 127 -3.81 -8.94 -2.68
CA ALA A 127 -3.66 -8.68 -1.27
C ALA A 127 -2.24 -8.16 -1.03
N TYR A 128 -2.09 -7.24 -0.08
CA TYR A 128 -0.78 -6.72 0.31
C TYR A 128 -0.55 -7.02 1.78
N THR A 129 0.68 -7.35 2.12
CA THR A 129 1.12 -7.50 3.51
C THR A 129 2.20 -6.49 3.82
N GLU A 130 2.22 -5.99 5.05
CA GLU A 130 3.20 -5.00 5.50
C GLU A 130 4.02 -5.57 6.66
N LEU A 131 5.34 -5.48 6.54
CA LEU A 131 6.28 -5.77 7.62
C LEU A 131 6.79 -4.45 8.19
N SER A 132 6.75 -4.30 9.51
CA SER A 132 7.24 -3.11 10.22
C SER A 132 8.41 -3.39 11.17
N ASP A 133 8.66 -4.67 11.49
CA ASP A 133 9.79 -5.07 12.34
C ASP A 133 11.10 -5.09 11.52
N PRO A 134 12.16 -4.35 11.94
CA PRO A 134 13.41 -4.28 11.20
C PRO A 134 14.06 -5.63 10.92
N CYS A 135 14.05 -6.57 11.87
CA CYS A 135 14.64 -7.90 11.69
C CYS A 135 13.89 -8.70 10.62
N SER A 136 12.55 -8.65 10.65
CA SER A 136 11.67 -9.31 9.68
C SER A 136 11.84 -8.71 8.28
N ILE A 137 11.95 -7.38 8.18
CA ILE A 137 12.23 -6.67 6.93
C ILE A 137 13.58 -7.13 6.36
N MET A 138 14.67 -7.05 7.14
CA MET A 138 16.01 -7.44 6.66
C MET A 138 16.06 -8.92 6.26
N LEU A 139 15.36 -9.80 6.98
CA LEU A 139 15.27 -11.22 6.63
C LEU A 139 14.56 -11.44 5.29
N HIS A 140 13.48 -10.70 5.03
CA HIS A 140 12.77 -10.79 3.76
C HIS A 140 13.65 -10.27 2.61
N LEU A 141 14.26 -9.09 2.79
CA LEU A 141 15.14 -8.48 1.78
C LEU A 141 16.36 -9.35 1.47
N THR A 142 16.94 -10.03 2.48
CA THR A 142 18.02 -11.00 2.28
C THR A 142 17.64 -12.10 1.30
N LYS A 143 16.41 -12.61 1.39
CA LYS A 143 15.91 -13.66 0.49
C LYS A 143 15.63 -13.10 -0.90
N CYS A 144 14.96 -11.96 -0.98
CA CYS A 144 14.62 -11.28 -2.24
C CYS A 144 15.88 -10.96 -3.06
N LEU A 145 16.90 -10.41 -2.42
CA LEU A 145 18.16 -9.99 -3.06
C LEU A 145 19.24 -11.09 -3.08
N GLN A 146 18.91 -12.31 -2.61
CA GLN A 146 19.82 -13.46 -2.53
C GLN A 146 21.15 -13.15 -1.83
N LEU A 147 21.09 -12.38 -0.74
CA LEU A 147 22.27 -11.98 0.03
C LEU A 147 22.76 -13.16 0.89
N PRO A 148 24.07 -13.40 0.99
CA PRO A 148 24.64 -14.51 1.75
C PRO A 148 24.69 -14.20 3.26
N LEU A 149 23.55 -13.93 3.88
CA LEU A 149 23.43 -13.62 5.31
C LEU A 149 22.65 -14.70 6.07
N THR A 150 23.11 -15.02 7.27
CA THR A 150 22.39 -15.88 8.21
C THR A 150 21.49 -15.06 9.14
N HIS A 151 20.56 -15.74 9.81
CA HIS A 151 19.70 -15.08 10.79
C HIS A 151 20.49 -14.45 11.96
N ASN A 152 21.60 -15.07 12.37
CA ASN A 152 22.45 -14.55 13.44
C ASN A 152 23.16 -13.26 13.02
N ASP A 153 23.58 -13.17 11.75
CA ASP A 153 24.19 -11.94 11.22
C ASP A 153 23.20 -10.78 11.29
N LEU A 154 21.94 -11.03 10.91
CA LEU A 154 20.86 -10.05 10.91
C LEU A 154 20.51 -9.53 12.32
N GLN A 155 20.50 -10.38 13.33
CA GLN A 155 20.21 -9.96 14.72
C GLN A 155 21.23 -8.97 15.28
N SER A 156 22.47 -9.03 14.81
CA SER A 156 23.55 -8.14 15.24
C SER A 156 23.63 -6.85 14.43
N MET A 157 22.89 -6.74 13.33
CA MET A 157 23.03 -5.68 12.34
C MET A 157 21.96 -4.59 12.51
N THR A 158 22.35 -3.34 12.30
CA THR A 158 21.39 -2.22 12.20
C THR A 158 20.84 -2.13 10.79
N MET A 159 19.61 -1.60 10.63
CA MET A 159 19.03 -1.38 9.32
C MET A 159 19.95 -0.55 8.40
N LYS A 160 20.57 0.50 8.93
CA LYS A 160 21.52 1.33 8.16
C LYS A 160 22.69 0.51 7.59
N ASN A 161 23.28 -0.37 8.40
CA ASN A 161 24.40 -1.21 7.96
C ASN A 161 23.94 -2.23 6.91
N PHE A 162 22.76 -2.81 7.10
CA PHE A 162 22.15 -3.74 6.15
C PHE A 162 21.90 -3.08 4.79
N LEU A 163 21.25 -1.92 4.76
CA LEU A 163 20.94 -1.20 3.52
C LEU A 163 22.21 -0.86 2.74
N ASN A 164 23.26 -0.37 3.42
CA ASN A 164 24.53 -0.07 2.79
C ASN A 164 25.18 -1.31 2.15
N MET A 165 25.15 -2.45 2.85
CA MET A 165 25.69 -3.72 2.33
C MET A 165 24.88 -4.23 1.14
N ALA A 166 23.54 -4.16 1.22
CA ALA A 166 22.63 -4.54 0.16
C ALA A 166 22.59 -3.55 -1.02
N ARG A 167 23.34 -2.43 -0.94
CA ARG A 167 23.32 -1.32 -1.90
C ARG A 167 21.90 -0.77 -2.13
N ILE A 168 21.12 -0.72 -1.07
CA ILE A 168 19.81 -0.09 -1.05
C ILE A 168 19.99 1.36 -0.63
N GLN A 169 19.47 2.28 -1.43
CA GLN A 169 19.54 3.72 -1.20
C GLN A 169 18.17 4.37 -1.39
N MET A 170 18.03 5.59 -0.90
CA MET A 170 16.84 6.38 -1.13
C MET A 170 16.75 6.72 -2.62
N HIS A 171 15.65 6.33 -3.25
CA HIS A 171 15.39 6.56 -4.68
C HIS A 171 14.33 7.63 -4.91
N ASP A 172 13.31 7.69 -4.06
CA ASP A 172 12.21 8.63 -4.23
C ASP A 172 11.62 9.06 -2.89
N SER A 173 10.79 10.10 -2.91
CA SER A 173 10.04 10.57 -1.75
C SER A 173 8.64 11.04 -2.15
N TRP A 174 7.65 10.70 -1.33
CA TRP A 174 6.26 11.12 -1.49
C TRP A 174 5.89 12.08 -0.35
N THR A 175 5.40 13.27 -0.67
CA THR A 175 4.78 14.16 0.33
C THR A 175 3.34 13.72 0.58
N ARG A 176 3.08 13.16 1.77
CA ARG A 176 1.78 12.62 2.16
C ARG A 176 0.83 13.73 2.57
N THR A 177 1.34 14.68 3.35
CA THR A 177 0.59 15.84 3.84
C THR A 177 1.49 17.07 3.83
N SER A 178 0.96 18.22 3.42
CA SER A 178 1.58 19.53 3.68
C SER A 178 0.69 20.32 4.63
N THR A 179 1.29 20.91 5.65
CA THR A 179 0.62 21.79 6.60
C THR A 179 1.30 23.14 6.60
N VAL A 180 0.59 24.18 6.18
CA VAL A 180 1.08 25.56 6.19
C VAL A 180 0.36 26.35 7.28
N LYS A 181 1.14 27.02 8.13
CA LYS A 181 0.60 27.86 9.20
C LYS A 181 0.82 29.33 8.88
N TYR A 182 -0.28 30.08 8.88
CA TYR A 182 -0.30 31.52 8.73
C TYR A 182 -0.65 32.20 10.05
N PHE A 183 0.01 33.31 10.34
CA PHE A 183 -0.39 34.25 11.38
C PHE A 183 -1.18 35.37 10.75
N LEU A 184 -2.35 35.65 11.33
CA LEU A 184 -3.24 36.70 10.88
C LEU A 184 -3.22 37.86 11.90
N PRO A 185 -3.47 39.11 11.46
CA PRO A 185 -3.68 40.22 12.38
C PRO A 185 -4.79 39.90 13.38
N GLY A 186 -4.67 40.39 14.62
CA GLY A 186 -5.64 40.12 15.69
C GLY A 186 -5.35 38.88 16.52
N GLY A 187 -4.23 38.19 16.27
CA GLY A 187 -3.80 37.05 17.09
C GLY A 187 -4.41 35.70 16.66
N PHE A 188 -5.00 35.65 15.46
CA PHE A 188 -5.49 34.42 14.87
C PHE A 188 -4.36 33.68 14.15
N SER A 189 -4.51 32.37 14.04
CA SER A 189 -3.64 31.51 13.23
C SER A 189 -4.50 30.68 12.30
N LEU A 190 -4.21 30.71 11.00
CA LEU A 190 -4.82 29.79 10.04
C LEU A 190 -3.86 28.64 9.77
N VAL A 191 -4.35 27.41 9.87
CA VAL A 191 -3.63 26.20 9.48
C VAL A 191 -4.31 25.64 8.25
N VAL A 192 -3.58 25.55 7.15
CA VAL A 192 -4.04 24.92 5.91
C VAL A 192 -3.36 23.57 5.79
N GLU A 193 -4.13 22.51 5.65
CA GLU A 193 -3.63 21.16 5.48
C GLU A 193 -4.08 20.59 4.12
N LYS A 194 -3.14 19.98 3.42
CA LYS A 194 -3.38 19.30 2.15
C LYS A 194 -2.92 17.86 2.26
N ASN A 195 -3.87 16.94 2.17
CA ASN A 195 -3.63 15.51 2.15
C ASN A 195 -3.51 15.01 0.71
N TYR A 196 -2.38 14.42 0.36
CA TYR A 196 -2.08 13.89 -0.97
C TYR A 196 -2.36 12.38 -1.08
N ARG A 197 -2.71 11.70 0.02
CA ARG A 197 -3.05 10.27 -0.01
C ARG A 197 -4.40 9.99 -0.64
N ILE A 198 -5.32 10.95 -0.53
CA ILE A 198 -6.68 10.83 -1.05
C ILE A 198 -6.81 11.86 -2.18
N PRO A 199 -6.76 11.44 -3.46
CA PRO A 199 -6.75 12.38 -4.60
C PRO A 199 -7.98 13.29 -4.67
N THR A 200 -9.09 12.86 -4.08
CA THR A 200 -10.37 13.59 -4.07
C THR A 200 -10.55 14.47 -2.83
N GLU A 201 -9.64 14.42 -1.86
CA GLU A 201 -9.78 15.20 -0.62
C GLU A 201 -9.38 16.65 -0.88
N SER A 202 -10.31 17.56 -0.58
CA SER A 202 -10.05 19.00 -0.60
C SER A 202 -9.12 19.39 0.53
N SER A 203 -8.36 20.47 0.35
CA SER A 203 -7.54 21.00 1.43
C SER A 203 -8.42 21.48 2.57
N SER A 204 -8.11 21.06 3.79
CA SER A 204 -8.81 21.47 5.00
C SER A 204 -8.13 22.71 5.58
N ALA A 205 -8.92 23.58 6.22
CA ALA A 205 -8.38 24.74 6.90
C ALA A 205 -8.99 24.92 8.28
N PHE A 206 -8.15 25.36 9.21
CA PHE A 206 -8.52 25.55 10.60
C PHE A 206 -8.07 26.93 11.07
N LEU A 207 -9.03 27.77 11.44
CA LEU A 207 -8.76 29.04 12.08
C LEU A 207 -8.71 28.83 13.59
N MET A 208 -7.67 29.34 14.23
CA MET A 208 -7.40 29.17 15.65
C MET A 208 -7.14 30.50 16.33
N MET A 209 -7.61 30.65 17.57
CA MET A 209 -7.25 31.75 18.46
C MET A 209 -7.27 31.31 19.93
N ASN A 210 -6.68 32.12 20.80
CA ASN A 210 -6.78 31.95 22.24
C ASN A 210 -7.89 32.85 22.80
N ALA A 211 -9.10 32.30 22.91
CA ALA A 211 -10.28 33.02 23.35
C ALA A 211 -10.30 33.19 24.87
N ASP A 212 -10.83 34.33 25.35
CA ASP A 212 -11.16 34.48 26.76
C ASP A 212 -12.48 33.76 27.07
N VAL A 213 -12.44 32.88 28.08
CA VAL A 213 -13.60 32.08 28.50
C VAL A 213 -14.76 32.97 28.93
N LEU A 214 -14.48 34.14 29.51
CA LEU A 214 -15.52 35.06 29.98
C LEU A 214 -16.25 35.79 28.84
N SER A 215 -15.67 35.80 27.62
CA SER A 215 -16.21 36.51 26.46
C SER A 215 -16.27 35.64 25.21
N ILE A 216 -16.38 34.31 25.40
CA ILE A 216 -16.24 33.31 24.35
C ILE A 216 -17.16 33.56 23.15
N SER A 217 -18.41 33.98 23.38
CA SER A 217 -19.37 34.28 22.32
C SER A 217 -18.90 35.42 21.42
N SER A 218 -18.42 36.52 22.00
CA SER A 218 -17.91 37.67 21.24
C SER A 218 -16.60 37.36 20.52
N GLU A 219 -15.77 36.48 21.09
CA GLU A 219 -14.53 36.05 20.43
C GLU A 219 -14.87 35.19 19.21
N LEU A 220 -15.78 34.21 19.34
CA LEU A 220 -16.21 33.37 18.22
C LEU A 220 -16.86 34.20 17.10
N GLU A 221 -17.65 35.23 17.45
CA GLU A 221 -18.22 36.15 16.45
C GLU A 221 -17.14 36.92 15.68
N LYS A 222 -16.06 37.37 16.33
CA LYS A 222 -14.90 37.97 15.63
C LYS A 222 -14.23 36.98 14.68
N MET A 223 -14.23 35.70 15.04
CA MET A 223 -13.62 34.65 14.25
C MET A 223 -14.44 34.32 13.00
N ASP A 224 -15.77 34.41 13.08
CA ASP A 224 -16.70 34.21 11.97
C ASP A 224 -16.69 35.37 10.95
N GLN A 225 -16.30 36.57 11.38
CA GLN A 225 -16.23 37.77 10.53
C GLN A 225 -14.96 37.86 9.66
N LEU A 226 -14.03 36.90 9.78
CA LEU A 226 -12.77 36.82 9.01
C LEU A 226 -12.98 36.22 7.61
#